data_AF-A0A7Y8F085-F1
#
_entry.id   AF-A0A7Y8F085-F1
#
_cell.length_a   1.000
_cell.length_b   1.000
_cell.length_c   1.000
_cell.angle_alpha   90.00
_cell.angle_beta   90.00
_cell.angle_gamma   90.00
#
_symmetry.space_group_name_H-M   'P 1'
#
loop_
_entity.id
_entity.type
_entity.pdbx_description
1 polymer ?
#
loop_
_entity_poly.entity_id
_entity_poly.type
_entity_poly.pdbx_seq_one_letter_code
_entity_poly.pdbx_strand_id
1 'polypeptide(L)'
;IDLYHRMLPRLPRVLPSRWRGSDSETHLTARWREGLEAGKRGVGIEEFGFATREQGLEALEHFFGLVAASRFLHGENDKNWTADLRWLLRPTNFNKVLEGR
;
A
#
# COMPACT_ATOMS: atom_id res chain seq x y z
N ILE A 1 1.90 9.66 0.59
CA ILE A 1 0.82 9.93 1.57
C ILE A 1 -0.40 10.51 0.89
N ASP A 2 -0.25 11.60 0.15
CA ASP A 2 -1.39 12.24 -0.54
C ASP A 2 -2.14 11.30 -1.48
N LEU A 3 -1.42 10.42 -2.19
CA LEU A 3 -2.01 9.38 -3.02
C LEU A 3 -2.95 8.45 -2.22
N TYR A 4 -2.49 7.95 -1.08
CA TYR A 4 -3.28 7.13 -0.17
C TYR A 4 -4.53 7.88 0.31
N HIS A 5 -4.40 9.15 0.74
CA HIS A 5 -5.55 9.94 1.18
C HIS A 5 -6.55 10.22 0.06
N ARG A 6 -6.08 10.40 -1.18
CA ARG A 6 -6.92 10.63 -2.35
C ARG A 6 -7.73 9.39 -2.73
N MET A 7 -7.07 8.23 -2.78
CA MET A 7 -7.71 6.99 -3.25
C MET A 7 -8.55 6.31 -2.18
N LEU A 8 -8.14 6.42 -0.92
CA LEU A 8 -8.78 5.74 0.22
C LEU A 8 -9.27 6.75 1.26
N PRO A 9 -10.14 7.72 0.90
CA PRO A 9 -10.52 8.84 1.77
C PRO A 9 -11.33 8.42 3.01
N ARG A 10 -11.88 7.20 3.00
CA ARG A 10 -12.65 6.63 4.12
C ARG A 10 -11.79 5.84 5.11
N LEU A 11 -10.56 5.49 4.76
CA LEU A 11 -9.66 4.80 5.68
C LEU A 11 -8.97 5.80 6.62
N PRO A 12 -8.46 5.34 7.79
CA PRO A 12 -7.78 6.20 8.74
C PRO A 12 -6.66 7.03 8.11
N ARG A 13 -6.65 8.34 8.40
CA ARG A 13 -5.67 9.26 7.85
C ARG A 13 -4.34 9.18 8.59
N VAL A 14 -3.26 9.11 7.82
CA VAL A 14 -1.90 9.35 8.32
C VAL A 14 -1.75 10.77 8.85
N LEU A 15 -1.19 10.91 10.05
CA LEU A 15 -0.76 12.19 10.63
C LEU A 15 0.67 12.51 10.18
N PRO A 16 0.90 13.54 9.34
CA PRO A 16 2.24 13.84 8.83
C PRO A 16 3.27 14.15 9.92
N SER A 17 2.84 14.76 11.03
CA SER A 17 3.68 15.07 12.19
C SER A 17 4.22 13.83 12.91
N ARG A 18 3.65 12.65 12.66
CA ARG A 18 4.05 11.36 13.25
C ARG A 18 4.67 10.41 12.22
N TRP A 19 4.84 10.85 10.97
CA TRP A 19 5.32 9.98 9.90
C TRP A 19 6.82 9.70 10.00
N ARG A 20 7.63 10.76 10.13
CA ARG A 20 9.08 10.65 10.17
C ARG A 20 9.54 9.84 11.38
N GLY A 21 10.40 8.85 11.16
CA GLY A 21 10.91 7.92 12.16
C GLY A 21 9.91 6.83 12.57
N SER A 22 8.75 6.73 11.93
CA SER A 22 7.76 5.70 12.25
C SER A 22 8.03 4.38 11.54
N ASP A 23 7.54 3.27 12.10
CA ASP A 23 7.56 1.97 11.40
C ASP A 23 6.86 2.01 10.04
N SER A 24 5.89 2.92 9.86
CA SER A 24 5.17 3.04 8.59
C SER A 24 6.05 3.64 7.50
N GLU A 25 6.93 4.58 7.86
CA GLU A 25 7.95 5.11 6.95
C GLU A 25 8.98 4.03 6.59
N THR A 26 9.44 3.27 7.58
CA THR A 26 10.35 2.13 7.38
C THR A 26 9.74 1.10 6.44
N HIS A 27 8.49 0.70 6.67
CA HIS A 27 7.81 -0.27 5.81
C HIS A 27 7.57 0.27 4.40
N LEU A 28 7.14 1.53 4.24
CA LEU A 28 6.98 2.11 2.90
C LEU A 28 8.31 2.13 2.14
N THR A 29 9.39 2.52 2.82
CA THR A 29 10.73 2.53 2.23
C THR A 29 11.17 1.13 1.82
N ALA A 30 10.87 0.11 2.65
CA ALA A 30 11.15 -1.28 2.32
C ALA A 30 10.37 -1.76 1.10
N ARG A 31 9.04 -1.55 1.05
CA ARG A 31 8.20 -1.91 -0.11
C ARG A 31 8.71 -1.23 -1.37
N TRP A 32 9.08 0.04 -1.30
CA TRP A 32 9.60 0.78 -2.45
C TRP A 32 10.90 0.17 -2.99
N ARG A 33 11.83 -0.20 -2.10
CA ARG A 33 13.08 -0.89 -2.49
C ARG A 33 12.81 -2.26 -3.10
N GLU A 34 11.90 -3.02 -2.50
CA GLU A 34 11.50 -4.33 -3.02
C GLU A 34 10.91 -4.22 -4.43
N GLY A 35 10.05 -3.23 -4.68
CA GLY A 35 9.49 -2.99 -6.01
C GLY A 35 10.53 -2.59 -7.06
N LEU A 36 11.55 -1.79 -6.68
CA LEU A 36 12.70 -1.50 -7.54
C LEU A 36 13.51 -2.77 -7.87
N GLU A 37 13.77 -3.62 -6.87
CA GLU A 37 14.48 -4.89 -7.07
C GLU A 37 13.66 -5.90 -7.88
N ALA A 38 12.34 -5.91 -7.73
CA ALA A 38 11.43 -6.71 -8.52
C ALA A 38 11.40 -6.23 -9.99
N GLY A 39 11.34 -4.92 -10.22
CA GLY A 39 11.39 -4.34 -11.57
C GLY A 39 12.67 -4.70 -12.33
N LYS A 40 13.83 -4.73 -11.65
CA LYS A 40 15.10 -5.22 -12.25
C LYS A 40 15.03 -6.68 -12.71
N ARG A 41 14.15 -7.48 -12.12
CA ARG A 41 13.92 -8.89 -12.47
C ARG A 41 12.81 -9.08 -13.50
N GLY A 42 12.25 -7.98 -14.04
CA GLY A 42 11.17 -8.02 -15.03
C GLY A 42 9.76 -8.13 -14.43
N VAL A 43 9.59 -7.94 -13.12
CA VAL A 43 8.26 -7.91 -12.49
C VAL A 43 7.54 -6.61 -12.88
N GLY A 44 6.29 -6.74 -13.29
CA GLY A 44 5.42 -5.64 -13.71
C GLY A 44 4.70 -4.95 -12.55
N ILE A 45 3.94 -3.90 -12.89
CA ILE A 45 3.25 -3.01 -11.95
C ILE A 45 2.20 -3.77 -11.11
N GLU A 46 1.52 -4.73 -11.72
CA GLU A 46 0.46 -5.54 -11.12
C GLU A 46 0.97 -6.35 -9.92
N GLU A 47 2.22 -6.80 -9.99
CA GLU A 47 2.94 -7.51 -8.93
C GLU A 47 3.90 -6.59 -8.14
N PHE A 48 3.70 -5.28 -8.24
CA PHE A 48 4.45 -4.23 -7.54
C PHE A 48 5.94 -4.12 -7.93
N GLY A 49 6.30 -4.40 -9.18
CA GLY A 49 7.62 -4.15 -9.77
C GLY A 49 7.67 -2.89 -10.63
N PHE A 50 8.74 -2.09 -10.51
CA PHE A 50 8.90 -0.84 -11.26
C PHE A 50 10.37 -0.39 -11.35
N ALA A 51 10.69 0.49 -12.31
CA ALA A 51 12.04 1.03 -12.51
C ALA A 51 12.14 2.53 -12.22
N THR A 52 11.03 3.27 -12.36
CA THR A 52 11.00 4.73 -12.15
C THR A 52 10.10 5.11 -10.99
N ARG A 53 10.20 6.38 -10.57
CA ARG A 53 9.32 6.94 -9.54
C ARG A 53 7.87 6.98 -10.00
N GLU A 54 7.65 7.29 -11.28
CA GLU A 54 6.34 7.39 -11.89
C GLU A 54 5.65 6.02 -11.90
N GLN A 55 6.37 4.98 -12.33
CA GLN A 55 5.89 3.60 -12.26
C GLN A 55 5.67 3.12 -10.82
N GLY A 56 6.51 3.55 -9.87
CA GLY A 56 6.30 3.23 -8.45
C GLY A 56 5.05 3.88 -7.86
N LEU A 57 4.66 5.07 -8.34
CA LEU A 57 3.38 5.68 -7.99
C LEU A 57 2.22 4.94 -8.65
N GLU A 58 2.37 4.52 -9.91
CA GLU A 58 1.38 3.69 -10.62
C GLU A 58 1.17 2.32 -9.94
N ALA A 59 2.24 1.69 -9.46
CA ALA A 59 2.17 0.45 -8.68
C ALA A 59 1.44 0.64 -7.35
N LEU A 60 1.64 1.79 -6.69
CA LEU A 60 0.87 2.15 -5.49
C LEU A 60 -0.60 2.46 -5.82
N GLU A 61 -0.87 3.08 -6.98
CA GLU A 61 -2.24 3.29 -7.47
C GLU A 61 -2.95 1.97 -7.69
N HIS A 62 -2.31 1.02 -8.38
CA HIS A 62 -2.83 -0.33 -8.56
C HIS A 62 -3.09 -1.01 -7.20
N PHE A 63 -2.10 -1.01 -6.30
CA PHE A 63 -2.23 -1.59 -4.96
C PHE A 63 -3.40 -0.97 -4.17
N PHE A 64 -3.53 0.36 -4.15
CA PHE A 64 -4.66 1.02 -3.47
C PHE A 64 -5.99 0.78 -4.17
N GLY A 65 -6.01 0.55 -5.49
CA GLY A 65 -7.19 0.08 -6.22
C GLY A 65 -7.71 -1.26 -5.70
N LEU A 66 -6.80 -2.21 -5.43
CA LEU A 66 -7.16 -3.50 -4.80
C LEU A 66 -7.77 -3.29 -3.40
N VAL A 67 -7.20 -2.37 -2.62
CA VAL A 67 -7.74 -2.02 -1.29
C VAL A 67 -9.12 -1.41 -1.40
N ALA A 68 -9.32 -0.45 -2.31
CA ALA A 68 -10.59 0.24 -2.51
C ALA A 68 -11.72 -0.70 -2.93
N ALA A 69 -11.40 -1.78 -3.65
CA ALA A 69 -12.35 -2.80 -4.06
C ALA A 69 -12.75 -3.76 -2.92
N SER A 70 -12.00 -3.79 -1.81
CA SER A 70 -12.25 -4.72 -0.71
C SER A 70 -13.20 -4.14 0.35
N ARG A 71 -14.42 -4.68 0.38
CA ARG A 71 -15.42 -4.39 1.42
C ARG A 71 -14.87 -4.69 2.83
N PHE A 72 -14.13 -5.80 2.97
CA PHE A 72 -13.53 -6.21 4.24
C PHE A 72 -12.54 -5.18 4.78
N LEU A 73 -11.61 -4.69 3.95
CA LEU A 73 -10.60 -3.69 4.36
C LEU A 73 -11.24 -2.34 4.70
N HIS A 74 -12.46 -2.09 4.22
CA HIS A 74 -13.27 -0.92 4.48
C HIS A 74 -14.24 -1.06 5.68
N GLY A 75 -14.12 -2.11 6.49
CA GLY A 75 -14.94 -2.25 7.70
C GLY A 75 -16.28 -2.94 7.48
N GLU A 76 -16.56 -3.42 6.27
CA GLU A 76 -17.75 -4.21 6.00
C GLU A 76 -17.49 -5.69 6.36
N ASN A 77 -17.31 -5.91 7.65
CA ASN A 77 -17.05 -7.21 8.27
C ASN A 77 -17.67 -7.25 9.67
N ASP A 78 -17.81 -8.44 10.25
CA ASP A 78 -18.49 -8.65 11.54
C ASP A 78 -17.86 -7.89 12.72
N LYS A 79 -16.66 -7.34 12.54
CA LYS A 79 -15.89 -6.63 13.57
C LYS A 79 -15.79 -5.13 13.34
N ASN A 80 -16.40 -4.60 12.27
CA ASN A 80 -16.24 -3.22 11.81
C ASN A 80 -14.76 -2.77 11.73
N TRP A 81 -13.86 -3.72 11.46
CA TRP A 81 -12.43 -3.43 11.42
C TRP A 81 -12.03 -2.85 10.07
N THR A 82 -11.34 -1.71 10.06
CA THR A 82 -10.82 -1.07 8.85
C THR A 82 -9.30 -1.17 8.80
N ALA A 83 -8.73 -1.38 7.62
CA ALA A 83 -7.29 -1.26 7.41
C ALA A 83 -6.82 0.20 7.51
N ASP A 84 -5.58 0.40 7.94
CA ASP A 84 -4.88 1.68 7.85
C ASP A 84 -3.57 1.51 7.04
N LEU A 85 -2.94 2.62 6.65
CA LEU A 85 -1.71 2.57 5.85
C LEU A 85 -0.59 1.78 6.58
N ARG A 86 -0.52 1.86 7.92
CA ARG A 86 0.48 1.11 8.70
C ARG A 86 0.29 -0.39 8.53
N TRP A 87 -0.94 -0.88 8.63
CA TRP A 87 -1.29 -2.27 8.47
C TRP A 87 -1.03 -2.74 7.03
N LEU A 88 -1.42 -1.94 6.04
CA LEU A 88 -1.25 -2.26 4.62
C LEU A 88 0.22 -2.43 4.22
N LEU A 89 1.11 -1.60 4.78
CA LEU A 89 2.53 -1.63 4.41
C LEU A 89 3.33 -2.76 5.07
N ARG A 90 2.76 -3.48 6.06
CA ARG A 90 3.45 -4.63 6.68
C ARG A 90 3.67 -5.71 5.61
N PRO A 91 4.85 -6.35 5.55
CA PRO A 91 5.19 -7.28 4.45
C PRO A 91 4.12 -8.36 4.23
N THR A 92 3.67 -8.98 5.31
CA THR A 92 2.66 -10.06 5.27
C THR A 92 1.30 -9.61 4.76
N ASN A 93 0.90 -8.38 5.07
CA ASN A 93 -0.40 -7.85 4.67
C ASN A 93 -0.34 -7.27 3.26
N PHE A 94 0.78 -6.65 2.91
CA PHE A 94 1.04 -6.13 1.57
C PHE A 94 0.91 -7.24 0.52
N ASN A 95 1.54 -8.39 0.77
CA ASN A 95 1.44 -9.55 -0.12
C ASN A 95 0.02 -10.10 -0.20
N LYS A 96 -0.72 -10.18 0.91
CA LYS A 96 -2.12 -10.62 0.90
C LYS A 96 -2.99 -9.76 -0.01
N VAL A 97 -2.83 -8.44 0.05
CA VAL A 97 -3.60 -7.52 -0.80
C VAL A 97 -3.25 -7.73 -2.27
N LEU A 98 -1.96 -7.86 -2.62
CA LEU A 98 -1.54 -8.14 -4.01
C LEU A 98 -2.11 -9.46 -4.53
N GLU A 99 -2.21 -10.47 -3.68
CA GLU A 99 -2.80 -11.78 -4.01
C GLU A 99 -4.34 -11.78 -4.02
N GLY A 100 -4.99 -10.65 -3.70
CA GLY A 100 -6.45 -10.53 -3.65
C GLY A 100 -7.11 -11.19 -2.43
N ARG A 101 -6.39 -11.29 -1.31
CA ARG A 101 -6.83 -11.94 -0.06
C ARG A 101 -7.17 -10.96 1.07
#